data_AF-A0A2V9IZ46-F1
#
_entry.id   AF-A0A2V9IZ46-F1
#
_cell.length_a   1.000
_cell.length_b   1.000
_cell.length_c   1.000
_cell.angle_alpha   90.00
_cell.angle_beta   90.00
_cell.angle_gamma   90.00
#
_symmetry.space_group_name_H-M   'P 1'
#
loop_
_entity.id
_entity.type
_entity.pdbx_description
1 polymer ?
#
loop_
_entity_poly.entity_id
_entity_poly.type
_entity_poly.pdbx_seq_one_letter_code
_entity_poly.pdbx_strand_id
1 'polypeptide(L)'
;MRGGIGTEFLTSNRSHSVFHSLQTSLSKTSPRAGIGFQVNYTLSKSLDDTSSVYGAFGQTTSGTLLQAFPQNPWNPGAEKGPSTFDTRHILTINVIQALPFDRLDFLRRLRRHVTSGWELLNISTLTSGSPFTIYSGVQQSGARSLNTDRPDQMGQPVLSTSRPVREDYFGQGSNNAAFFFIPISVPGGTGPNQGRFGTLGRNTFYGPGFHSFDVSLIKDTPLGHRGASEAATLEFPVAGSHG
;
A
#
# COMPACT_ATOMS: atom_id res chain seq x y z
N MET A 1 30.82 -10.15 -43.17
CA MET A 1 30.26 -9.12 -42.26
C MET A 1 29.21 -9.79 -41.39
N ARG A 2 29.48 -9.99 -40.09
CA ARG A 2 28.55 -10.65 -39.16
C ARG A 2 27.57 -9.59 -38.65
N GLY A 3 26.31 -9.65 -39.07
CA GLY A 3 25.26 -8.76 -38.56
C GLY A 3 25.04 -9.00 -37.07
N GLY A 4 25.30 -7.98 -36.26
CA GLY A 4 25.03 -8.01 -34.83
C GLY A 4 23.52 -7.96 -34.59
N ILE A 5 23.00 -8.93 -33.85
CA ILE A 5 21.60 -8.94 -33.42
C ILE A 5 21.52 -8.04 -32.19
N GLY A 6 21.15 -6.77 -32.38
CA GLY A 6 20.93 -5.79 -31.32
C GLY A 6 19.48 -5.81 -30.83
N THR A 7 19.25 -5.48 -29.56
CA THR A 7 17.90 -5.23 -29.03
C THR A 7 17.43 -3.85 -29.49
N GLU A 8 16.26 -3.78 -30.12
CA GLU A 8 15.62 -2.53 -30.52
C GLU A 8 14.53 -2.15 -29.50
N PHE A 9 14.53 -0.90 -29.04
CA PHE A 9 13.53 -0.38 -28.10
C PHE A 9 12.51 0.46 -28.85
N LEU A 10 11.25 0.03 -28.81
CA LEU A 10 10.13 0.76 -29.41
C LEU A 10 9.27 1.39 -28.32
N THR A 11 9.17 2.72 -28.33
CA THR A 11 8.22 3.47 -27.49
C THR A 11 7.01 3.85 -28.33
N SER A 12 5.81 3.56 -27.84
CA SER A 12 4.56 3.93 -28.51
C SER A 12 3.55 4.51 -27.51
N ASN A 13 2.56 5.24 -28.01
CA ASN A 13 1.46 5.81 -27.23
C ASN A 13 0.20 4.92 -27.20
N ARG A 14 0.33 3.62 -27.52
CA ARG A 14 -0.80 2.67 -27.61
C ARG A 14 -1.28 2.14 -26.25
N SER A 15 -0.85 2.76 -25.16
CA SER A 15 -1.19 2.35 -23.78
C SER A 15 -2.62 2.74 -23.40
N HIS A 16 -3.27 1.92 -22.58
CA HIS A 16 -4.62 2.13 -22.09
C HIS A 16 -4.69 2.04 -20.55
N SER A 17 -5.21 3.08 -19.92
CA SER A 17 -5.48 3.14 -18.48
C SER A 17 -6.96 3.41 -18.19
N VAL A 18 -7.51 2.79 -17.14
CA VAL A 18 -8.88 3.03 -16.63
C VAL A 18 -8.83 3.18 -15.12
N PHE A 19 -9.46 4.24 -14.60
CA PHE A 19 -9.55 4.54 -13.17
C PHE A 19 -11.00 4.62 -12.72
N HIS A 20 -11.31 3.96 -11.61
CA HIS A 20 -12.59 4.05 -10.92
C HIS A 20 -12.37 4.42 -9.47
N SER A 21 -13.17 5.34 -8.93
CA SER A 21 -13.12 5.68 -7.51
C SER A 21 -14.50 5.92 -6.91
N LEU A 22 -14.67 5.48 -5.67
CA LEU A 22 -15.78 5.83 -4.79
C LEU A 22 -15.21 6.53 -3.57
N GLN A 23 -15.77 7.69 -3.24
CA GLN A 23 -15.38 8.46 -2.06
C GLN A 23 -16.61 8.65 -1.18
N THR A 24 -16.45 8.45 0.12
CA THR A 24 -17.52 8.63 1.11
C THR A 24 -16.94 9.37 2.31
N SER A 25 -17.66 10.40 2.74
CA SER A 25 -17.31 11.17 3.92
C SER A 25 -18.48 11.22 4.89
N LEU A 26 -18.16 11.09 6.18
CA LEU A 26 -19.10 11.21 7.27
C LEU A 26 -18.50 12.14 8.30
N SER A 27 -19.21 13.20 8.67
CA SER A 27 -18.79 14.09 9.74
C SER A 27 -19.96 14.44 10.65
N LYS A 28 -19.65 14.63 11.93
CA LYS A 28 -20.63 15.11 12.90
C LYS A 28 -19.93 15.80 14.05
N THR A 29 -20.50 16.94 14.45
CA THR A 29 -20.10 17.65 15.66
C THR A 29 -21.32 17.80 16.55
N SER A 30 -21.18 17.41 17.81
CA SER A 30 -22.20 17.49 18.83
C SER A 30 -21.65 18.23 20.05
N PRO A 31 -21.92 19.54 20.19
CA PRO A 31 -21.47 20.32 21.34
C PRO A 31 -22.00 19.77 22.67
N ARG A 32 -23.22 19.20 22.68
CA ARG A 32 -23.82 18.62 23.89
C ARG A 32 -23.07 17.39 24.39
N ALA A 33 -22.57 16.57 23.45
CA ALA A 33 -21.79 15.38 23.76
C ALA A 33 -20.29 15.67 23.83
N GLY A 34 -19.85 16.88 23.48
CA GLY A 34 -18.45 17.26 23.44
C GLY A 34 -17.63 16.46 22.41
N ILE A 35 -18.27 15.96 21.33
CA ILE A 35 -17.60 15.11 20.34
C ILE A 35 -17.73 15.70 18.94
N GLY A 36 -16.61 15.75 18.23
CA GLY A 36 -16.51 16.00 16.80
C GLY A 36 -15.77 14.84 16.14
N PHE A 37 -16.29 14.32 15.02
CA PHE A 37 -15.56 13.33 14.25
C PHE A 37 -15.76 13.53 12.75
N GLN A 38 -14.78 13.08 11.98
CA GLN A 38 -14.81 13.00 10.53
C GLN A 38 -14.16 11.69 10.09
N VAL A 39 -14.83 10.96 9.22
CA VAL A 39 -14.34 9.72 8.61
C VAL A 39 -14.42 9.89 7.10
N ASN A 40 -13.29 9.72 6.42
CA ASN A 40 -13.21 9.74 4.96
C ASN A 40 -12.73 8.38 4.49
N TYR A 41 -13.43 7.80 3.52
CA TYR A 41 -13.07 6.53 2.91
C TYR A 41 -13.06 6.68 1.39
N THR A 42 -11.94 6.29 0.79
CA THR A 42 -11.76 6.24 -0.65
C THR A 42 -11.47 4.81 -1.07
N LEU A 43 -12.32 4.27 -1.92
CA LEU A 43 -12.10 3.03 -2.66
C LEU A 43 -11.66 3.41 -4.07
N SER A 44 -10.49 2.98 -4.51
CA SER A 44 -10.02 3.22 -5.87
C SER A 44 -9.59 1.95 -6.57
N LYS A 45 -9.66 1.94 -7.91
CA LYS A 45 -9.15 0.88 -8.75
C LYS A 45 -8.57 1.49 -10.01
N SER A 46 -7.26 1.41 -10.15
CA SER A 46 -6.52 1.82 -11.33
C SER A 46 -6.03 0.59 -12.08
N LEU A 47 -6.35 0.50 -13.37
CA LEU A 47 -5.88 -0.55 -14.27
C LEU A 47 -5.11 0.11 -15.41
N ASP A 48 -3.93 -0.38 -15.74
CA ASP A 48 -3.19 0.03 -16.93
C ASP A 48 -2.54 -1.19 -17.61
N ASP A 49 -1.93 -0.99 -18.77
CA ASP A 49 -1.02 -1.92 -19.44
C ASP A 49 0.45 -1.50 -19.29
N THR A 50 0.72 -0.21 -19.07
CA THR A 50 1.99 0.33 -18.58
C THR A 50 1.73 1.49 -17.62
N SER A 51 2.50 1.58 -16.53
CA SER A 51 2.29 2.58 -15.48
C SER A 51 3.20 3.82 -15.61
N SER A 52 4.16 3.83 -16.55
CA SER A 52 4.97 5.01 -16.89
C SER A 52 5.58 4.94 -18.30
N VAL A 53 6.10 6.07 -18.80
CA VAL A 53 6.94 6.11 -20.02
C VAL A 53 8.38 5.80 -19.59
N TYR A 54 9.04 4.89 -20.29
CA TYR A 54 10.40 4.44 -19.96
C TYR A 54 11.39 5.61 -19.94
N GLY A 55 11.96 5.90 -18.77
CA GLY A 55 13.20 6.64 -18.63
C GLY A 55 14.37 5.71 -18.92
N ALA A 56 15.30 6.14 -19.76
CA ALA A 56 16.40 5.31 -20.26
C ALA A 56 17.37 4.88 -19.16
N PHE A 57 17.13 3.78 -18.43
CA PHE A 57 18.15 2.90 -17.83
C PHE A 57 17.53 1.53 -17.48
N GLY A 58 17.86 0.52 -18.28
CA GLY A 58 17.40 -0.87 -18.13
C GLY A 58 18.15 -1.62 -17.03
N GLN A 59 17.75 -1.44 -15.77
CA GLN A 59 18.10 -2.38 -14.71
C GLN A 59 16.85 -2.93 -14.07
N THR A 60 16.67 -4.25 -14.24
CA THR A 60 15.84 -5.09 -13.39
C THR A 60 16.49 -5.17 -12.02
N THR A 61 16.22 -4.20 -11.16
CA THR A 61 16.59 -4.28 -9.75
C THR A 61 15.64 -5.24 -9.03
N SER A 62 16.18 -6.23 -8.32
CA SER A 62 15.38 -7.09 -7.45
C SER A 62 14.65 -6.22 -6.42
N GLY A 63 13.32 -6.20 -6.47
CA GLY A 63 12.45 -5.36 -5.63
C GLY A 63 11.03 -5.29 -6.18
N THR A 64 10.15 -4.50 -5.57
CA THR A 64 8.84 -4.15 -6.12
C THR A 64 9.05 -3.32 -7.40
N LEU A 65 9.19 -3.99 -8.54
CA LEU A 65 9.44 -3.35 -9.82
C LEU A 65 8.30 -2.38 -10.14
N LEU A 66 8.58 -1.07 -10.07
CA LEU A 66 7.65 -0.02 -10.45
C LEU A 66 7.44 0.05 -11.97
N GLN A 67 8.33 -0.58 -12.75
CA GLN A 67 8.24 -0.64 -14.21
C GLN A 67 9.07 -1.80 -14.77
N ALA A 68 8.48 -2.60 -15.65
CA ALA A 68 9.14 -3.73 -16.33
C ALA A 68 8.70 -3.81 -17.79
N PHE A 69 9.59 -4.31 -18.66
CA PHE A 69 9.25 -4.61 -20.04
C PHE A 69 8.07 -5.60 -20.11
N PRO A 70 7.18 -5.45 -21.11
CA PRO A 70 6.14 -6.43 -21.35
C PRO A 70 6.78 -7.81 -21.46
N GLN A 71 6.21 -8.78 -20.75
CA GLN A 71 6.68 -10.15 -20.81
C GLN A 71 6.65 -10.64 -22.26
N ASN A 72 5.58 -10.33 -22.99
CA ASN A 72 5.45 -10.58 -24.42
C ASN A 72 5.35 -9.25 -25.21
N PRO A 73 6.45 -8.79 -25.87
CA PRO A 73 6.45 -7.57 -26.68
C PRO A 73 5.48 -7.61 -27.86
N TRP A 74 5.15 -8.81 -28.35
CA TRP A 74 4.20 -9.00 -29.45
C TRP A 74 2.73 -8.96 -29.00
N ASN A 75 2.47 -9.02 -27.68
CA ASN A 75 1.13 -8.86 -27.11
C ASN A 75 1.16 -7.96 -25.86
N PRO A 76 1.29 -6.63 -26.02
CA PRO A 76 1.29 -5.69 -24.90
C PRO A 76 -0.01 -5.72 -24.08
N GLY A 77 -1.13 -6.12 -24.69
CA GLY A 77 -2.42 -6.23 -23.99
C GLY A 77 -2.42 -7.28 -22.87
N ALA A 78 -1.50 -8.25 -22.91
CA ALA A 78 -1.31 -9.23 -21.83
C ALA A 78 -0.75 -8.60 -20.54
N GLU A 79 -0.27 -7.35 -20.60
CA GLU A 79 0.22 -6.60 -19.45
C GLU A 79 -0.88 -5.89 -18.67
N LYS A 80 -2.14 -5.97 -19.13
CA LYS A 80 -3.25 -5.32 -18.45
C LYS A 80 -3.42 -5.86 -17.03
N GLY A 81 -3.30 -4.97 -16.05
CA GLY A 81 -3.34 -5.31 -14.63
C GLY A 81 -3.49 -4.06 -13.76
N PRO A 82 -3.53 -4.20 -12.43
CA PRO A 82 -3.51 -3.05 -11.52
C PRO A 82 -2.31 -2.14 -11.80
N SER A 83 -2.54 -0.82 -11.79
CA SER A 83 -1.46 0.16 -11.90
C SER A 83 -0.49 0.01 -10.73
N THR A 84 0.81 0.27 -10.92
CA THR A 84 1.80 0.15 -9.83
C THR A 84 1.54 1.12 -8.65
N PHE A 85 0.79 2.19 -8.89
CA PHE A 85 0.33 3.16 -7.89
C PHE A 85 -1.12 2.95 -7.42
N ASP A 86 -1.75 1.81 -7.76
CA ASP A 86 -3.11 1.48 -7.32
C ASP A 86 -3.17 1.33 -5.80
N THR A 87 -3.84 2.27 -5.12
CA THR A 87 -4.13 2.19 -3.69
C THR A 87 -5.62 1.94 -3.53
N ARG A 88 -5.99 0.68 -3.29
CA ARG A 88 -7.39 0.26 -3.25
C ARG A 88 -8.20 0.94 -2.17
N HIS A 89 -7.67 1.01 -0.95
CA HIS A 89 -8.39 1.50 0.21
C HIS A 89 -7.58 2.58 0.91
N ILE A 90 -8.21 3.73 1.15
CA ILE A 90 -7.68 4.81 1.99
C ILE A 90 -8.77 5.17 2.98
N LEU A 91 -8.48 5.04 4.27
CA LEU A 91 -9.37 5.40 5.37
C LEU A 91 -8.66 6.41 6.25
N THR A 92 -9.27 7.57 6.44
CA THR A 92 -8.78 8.61 7.36
C THR A 92 -9.87 8.90 8.38
N ILE A 93 -9.52 8.81 9.67
CA ILE A 93 -10.43 9.01 10.80
C ILE A 93 -9.84 10.13 11.65
N ASN A 94 -10.64 11.16 11.90
CA ASN A 94 -10.33 12.26 12.80
C ASN A 94 -11.39 12.30 13.89
N VAL A 95 -10.98 12.28 15.16
CA VAL A 95 -11.87 12.37 16.32
C VAL A 95 -11.33 13.40 17.29
N ILE A 96 -12.21 14.27 17.77
CA ILE A 96 -11.95 15.22 18.86
C ILE A 96 -13.06 15.00 19.89
N GLN A 97 -12.67 14.72 21.14
CA GLN A 97 -13.61 14.46 22.22
C GLN A 97 -13.19 15.17 23.50
N ALA A 98 -14.04 16.08 23.99
CA ALA A 98 -13.93 16.62 25.33
C ALA A 98 -14.25 15.53 26.35
N LEU A 99 -13.32 15.28 27.27
CA LEU A 99 -13.42 14.28 28.32
C LEU A 99 -13.96 14.91 29.62
N PRO A 100 -15.17 14.52 30.07
CA PRO A 100 -15.78 15.10 31.25
C PRO A 100 -15.29 14.41 32.54
N PHE A 101 -13.98 14.42 32.80
CA PHE A 101 -13.41 13.79 34.01
C PHE A 101 -13.94 14.42 35.30
N ASP A 102 -14.44 15.65 35.25
CA ASP A 102 -15.13 16.34 36.34
C ASP A 102 -16.50 15.73 36.71
N ARG A 103 -17.12 14.98 35.79
CA ARG A 103 -18.39 14.26 36.02
C ARG A 103 -18.21 12.85 36.55
N LEU A 104 -16.98 12.34 36.62
CA LEU A 104 -16.69 11.00 37.13
C LEU A 104 -16.61 11.04 38.66
N ASP A 105 -17.48 10.28 39.34
CA ASP A 105 -17.63 10.33 40.80
C ASP A 105 -16.34 10.02 41.58
N PHE A 106 -15.46 9.18 41.04
CA PHE A 106 -14.17 8.85 41.66
C PHE A 106 -13.11 9.95 41.50
N LEU A 107 -13.18 10.78 40.45
CA LEU A 107 -12.31 11.94 40.24
C LEU A 107 -12.89 13.22 40.85
N ARG A 108 -14.16 13.21 41.25
CA ARG A 108 -14.85 14.36 41.87
C ARG A 108 -14.18 14.87 43.16
N ARG A 109 -13.40 14.00 43.82
CA ARG A 109 -12.61 14.33 45.03
C ARG A 109 -11.30 15.06 44.71
N LEU A 110 -10.81 14.99 43.47
CA LEU A 110 -9.68 15.80 43.00
C LEU A 110 -10.14 17.23 42.72
N ARG A 111 -9.23 18.20 42.83
CA ARG A 111 -9.52 19.61 42.52
C ARG A 111 -10.01 19.75 41.08
N ARG A 112 -11.04 20.58 40.86
CA ARG A 112 -11.59 20.87 39.51
C ARG A 112 -10.52 21.29 38.50
N HIS A 113 -9.50 22.02 38.92
CA HIS A 113 -8.35 22.41 38.08
C HIS A 113 -7.52 21.21 37.54
N VAL A 114 -7.64 20.04 38.15
CA VAL A 114 -6.99 18.81 37.68
C VAL A 114 -7.89 18.03 36.73
N THR A 115 -9.21 18.08 36.94
CA THR A 115 -10.19 17.23 36.24
C THR A 115 -10.91 17.92 35.08
N SER A 116 -10.84 19.24 34.93
CA SER A 116 -11.49 19.96 33.82
C SER A 116 -10.58 20.13 32.60
N GLY A 117 -11.18 20.36 31.43
CA GLY A 117 -10.47 20.86 30.26
C GLY A 117 -9.74 19.80 29.43
N TRP A 118 -10.00 18.52 29.66
CA TRP A 118 -9.34 17.46 28.93
C TRP A 118 -10.00 17.24 27.57
N GLU A 119 -9.20 17.18 26.52
CA GLU A 119 -9.63 16.90 25.16
C GLU A 119 -8.75 15.80 24.57
N LEU A 120 -9.38 14.79 23.99
CA LEU A 120 -8.72 13.72 23.25
C LEU A 120 -8.80 14.03 21.77
N LEU A 121 -7.66 14.02 21.10
CA LEU A 121 -7.55 14.10 19.65
C LEU A 121 -7.01 12.78 19.13
N ASN A 122 -7.62 12.27 18.07
CA ASN A 122 -7.12 11.12 17.34
C ASN A 122 -7.15 11.41 15.84
N ILE A 123 -6.02 11.12 15.17
CA ILE A 123 -5.89 11.09 13.73
C ILE A 123 -5.37 9.70 13.37
N SER A 124 -6.13 8.98 12.55
CA SER A 124 -5.76 7.64 12.12
C SER A 124 -5.85 7.56 10.61
N THR A 125 -4.81 7.05 9.97
CA THR A 125 -4.78 6.82 8.51
C THR A 125 -4.42 5.38 8.23
N LEU A 126 -5.23 4.70 7.42
CA LEU A 126 -5.00 3.33 6.97
C LEU A 126 -5.07 3.28 5.46
N THR A 127 -4.03 2.75 4.83
CA THR A 127 -3.97 2.56 3.38
C THR A 127 -3.62 1.13 3.01
N SER A 128 -4.22 0.61 1.95
CA SER A 128 -3.80 -0.66 1.36
C SER A 128 -2.42 -0.53 0.74
N GLY A 129 -1.65 -1.63 0.70
CA GLY A 129 -0.34 -1.64 0.05
C GLY A 129 -0.45 -1.46 -1.47
N SER A 130 0.68 -1.16 -2.09
CA SER A 130 0.78 -1.08 -3.56
C SER A 130 0.88 -2.47 -4.18
N PRO A 131 0.36 -2.66 -5.40
CA PRO A 131 0.50 -3.95 -6.06
C PRO A 131 1.92 -4.16 -6.60
N PHE A 132 2.31 -5.42 -6.71
CA PHE A 132 3.59 -5.84 -7.25
C PHE A 132 3.47 -7.12 -8.07
N THR A 133 4.46 -7.33 -8.93
CA THR A 133 4.57 -8.50 -9.80
C THR A 133 5.71 -9.40 -9.32
N ILE A 134 5.51 -10.71 -9.42
CA ILE A 134 6.58 -11.69 -9.20
C ILE A 134 7.17 -12.06 -10.56
N TYR A 135 8.48 -11.98 -10.65
CA TYR A 135 9.24 -12.38 -11.82
C TYR A 135 10.00 -13.66 -11.51
N SER A 136 10.18 -14.48 -12.53
CA SER A 136 10.91 -15.74 -12.40
C SER A 136 12.42 -15.57 -12.26
N GLY A 137 12.95 -14.38 -12.59
CA GLY A 137 14.38 -14.08 -12.56
C GLY A 137 15.21 -14.78 -13.64
N VAL A 138 14.56 -15.55 -14.53
CA VAL A 138 15.21 -16.26 -15.63
C VAL A 138 14.54 -15.92 -16.96
N GLN A 139 15.31 -15.93 -18.06
CA GLN A 139 14.76 -15.83 -19.40
C GLN A 139 14.13 -17.18 -19.80
N GLN A 140 12.82 -17.29 -19.66
CA GLN A 140 12.02 -18.47 -20.03
C GLN A 140 11.63 -18.43 -21.51
N SER A 141 11.25 -17.24 -21.98
CA SER A 141 10.66 -17.04 -23.30
C SER A 141 11.69 -16.58 -24.32
N GLY A 142 11.38 -16.80 -25.61
CA GLY A 142 12.20 -16.30 -26.72
C GLY A 142 12.14 -14.78 -26.90
N ALA A 143 11.31 -14.07 -26.12
CA ALA A 143 11.07 -12.64 -26.26
C ALA A 143 12.26 -11.76 -25.86
N ARG A 144 13.24 -12.30 -25.12
CA ARG A 144 14.43 -11.57 -24.63
C ARG A 144 14.08 -10.26 -23.90
N SER A 145 12.94 -10.24 -23.20
CA SER A 145 12.42 -9.10 -22.44
C SER A 145 13.15 -8.85 -21.12
N LEU A 146 14.48 -8.97 -21.08
CA LEU A 146 15.32 -8.60 -19.91
C LEU A 146 14.88 -9.25 -18.58
N ASN A 147 14.58 -10.56 -18.60
CA ASN A 147 14.15 -11.34 -17.43
C ASN A 147 12.81 -10.92 -16.80
N THR A 148 11.92 -10.25 -17.56
CA THR A 148 10.56 -9.92 -17.10
C THR A 148 9.56 -11.08 -17.26
N ASP A 149 10.06 -12.27 -17.57
CA ASP A 149 9.22 -13.48 -17.61
C ASP A 149 8.69 -13.80 -16.21
N ARG A 150 7.37 -14.00 -16.14
CA ARG A 150 6.64 -14.36 -14.92
C ARG A 150 6.49 -15.88 -14.82
N PRO A 151 6.41 -16.45 -13.62
CA PRO A 151 6.07 -17.86 -13.43
C PRO A 151 4.59 -18.13 -13.74
N ASP A 152 4.21 -19.40 -13.79
CA ASP A 152 2.83 -19.83 -13.63
C ASP A 152 2.45 -19.77 -12.15
N GLN A 153 1.26 -19.25 -11.86
CA GLN A 153 0.70 -19.30 -10.51
C GLN A 153 -0.05 -20.62 -10.31
N MET A 154 0.49 -21.49 -9.46
CA MET A 154 -0.06 -22.81 -9.14
C MET A 154 -0.95 -22.79 -7.88
N GLY A 155 -0.80 -21.75 -7.04
CA GLY A 155 -1.60 -21.56 -5.83
C GLY A 155 -1.63 -20.11 -5.35
N GLN A 156 -2.49 -19.80 -4.38
CA GLN A 156 -2.60 -18.47 -3.80
C GLN A 156 -1.83 -18.39 -2.47
N PRO A 157 -0.68 -17.69 -2.41
CA PRO A 157 0.03 -17.50 -1.15
C PRO A 157 -0.74 -16.58 -0.18
N VAL A 158 -0.55 -16.80 1.12
CA VAL A 158 -1.03 -15.89 2.17
C VAL A 158 0.11 -14.97 2.56
N LEU A 159 0.05 -13.76 2.01
CA LEU A 159 1.08 -12.73 2.19
C LEU A 159 1.03 -12.17 3.61
N SER A 160 2.18 -12.12 4.30
CA SER A 160 2.26 -11.55 5.64
C SER A 160 3.67 -11.07 5.97
N THR A 161 3.76 -9.86 6.53
CA THR A 161 5.01 -9.31 7.11
C THR A 161 5.19 -9.65 8.59
N SER A 162 4.19 -10.29 9.22
CA SER A 162 4.17 -10.60 10.66
C SER A 162 4.75 -11.99 10.98
N ARG A 163 5.41 -12.63 10.02
CA ARG A 163 6.00 -13.97 10.19
C ARG A 163 7.35 -13.90 10.93
N PRO A 164 7.76 -14.97 11.64
CA PRO A 164 9.04 -15.02 12.34
C PRO A 164 10.25 -14.73 11.43
N VAL A 165 10.18 -15.19 10.18
CA VAL A 165 11.11 -14.83 9.11
C VAL A 165 10.41 -13.76 8.26
N ARG A 166 10.88 -12.51 8.35
CA ARG A 166 10.25 -11.37 7.66
C ARG A 166 10.34 -11.48 6.13
N GLU A 167 11.38 -12.16 5.66
CA GLU A 167 11.65 -12.41 4.25
C GLU A 167 10.73 -13.48 3.65
N ASP A 168 10.09 -14.31 4.50
CA ASP A 168 9.13 -15.32 4.07
C ASP A 168 7.74 -14.70 3.83
N TYR A 169 7.68 -13.79 2.87
CA TYR A 169 6.46 -13.06 2.58
C TYR A 169 5.32 -13.97 2.10
N PHE A 170 5.65 -15.05 1.38
CA PHE A 170 4.68 -16.02 0.82
C PHE A 170 4.27 -17.11 1.80
N GLY A 171 5.09 -17.35 2.82
CA GLY A 171 4.72 -18.16 3.95
C GLY A 171 5.07 -19.63 3.94
N GLN A 172 5.93 -20.02 3.02
CA GLN A 172 6.42 -21.39 2.86
C GLN A 172 7.95 -21.45 2.80
N GLY A 173 8.66 -20.34 3.03
CA GLY A 173 10.12 -20.26 3.01
C GLY A 173 10.70 -20.81 1.72
N SER A 174 11.54 -21.85 1.81
CA SER A 174 12.12 -22.53 0.65
C SER A 174 11.08 -23.27 -0.22
N ASN A 175 9.87 -23.53 0.30
CA ASN A 175 8.81 -24.26 -0.41
C ASN A 175 7.86 -23.33 -1.20
N ASN A 176 8.27 -22.10 -1.52
CA ASN A 176 7.49 -21.19 -2.36
C ASN A 176 7.25 -21.74 -3.79
N ALA A 177 7.99 -22.77 -4.21
CA ALA A 177 7.72 -23.54 -5.42
C ALA A 177 6.32 -24.20 -5.42
N ALA A 178 5.65 -24.33 -4.27
CA ALA A 178 4.27 -24.77 -4.19
C ALA A 178 3.27 -23.76 -4.79
N PHE A 179 3.62 -22.47 -4.83
CA PHE A 179 2.76 -21.41 -5.36
C PHE A 179 3.13 -20.99 -6.78
N PHE A 180 4.39 -21.15 -7.17
CA PHE A 180 4.92 -20.66 -8.43
C PHE A 180 5.73 -21.74 -9.15
N PHE A 181 5.39 -21.97 -10.41
CA PHE A 181 6.14 -22.85 -11.30
C PHE A 181 6.81 -22.02 -12.39
N ILE A 182 8.10 -22.21 -12.60
CA ILE A 182 8.84 -21.57 -13.70
C ILE A 182 8.73 -22.48 -14.92
N PRO A 183 7.99 -22.11 -15.99
CA PRO A 183 7.74 -23.00 -17.13
C PRO A 183 8.93 -23.08 -18.09
N ILE A 184 9.97 -23.79 -17.64
CA ILE A 184 11.13 -24.19 -18.44
C ILE A 184 11.13 -25.71 -18.64
N SER A 185 11.85 -26.19 -19.67
CA SER A 185 11.90 -27.61 -20.05
C SER A 185 10.52 -28.22 -20.31
N VAL A 186 9.60 -27.41 -20.88
CA VAL A 186 8.23 -27.84 -21.15
C VAL A 186 8.07 -28.24 -22.62
N PRO A 187 7.30 -29.30 -22.93
CA PRO A 187 7.02 -29.67 -24.32
C PRO A 187 6.41 -28.51 -25.10
N GLY A 188 7.00 -28.18 -26.26
CA GLY A 188 6.53 -27.08 -27.11
C GLY A 188 6.99 -25.68 -26.66
N GLY A 189 7.88 -25.57 -25.67
CA GLY A 189 8.49 -24.30 -25.30
C GLY A 189 9.37 -23.73 -26.40
N THR A 190 9.21 -22.44 -26.69
CA THR A 190 9.87 -21.74 -27.81
C THR A 190 11.03 -20.84 -27.37
N GLY A 191 11.23 -20.68 -26.05
CA GLY A 191 12.30 -19.86 -25.49
C GLY A 191 13.55 -20.63 -25.07
N PRO A 192 14.56 -19.93 -24.52
CA PRO A 192 15.72 -20.57 -23.91
C PRO A 192 15.29 -21.62 -22.89
N ASN A 193 16.03 -22.72 -22.81
CA ASN A 193 15.67 -23.88 -21.96
C ASN A 193 14.32 -24.52 -22.29
N GLN A 194 13.81 -24.37 -23.53
CA GLN A 194 12.48 -24.86 -23.94
C GLN A 194 11.38 -24.31 -23.01
N GLY A 195 11.47 -23.02 -22.67
CA GLY A 195 10.49 -22.34 -21.83
C GLY A 195 9.36 -21.68 -22.62
N ARG A 196 8.30 -21.30 -21.91
CA ARG A 196 7.18 -20.49 -22.42
C ARG A 196 6.90 -19.32 -21.50
N PHE A 197 6.03 -18.40 -21.91
CA PHE A 197 5.50 -17.39 -20.99
C PHE A 197 4.68 -18.04 -19.87
N GLY A 198 4.88 -17.59 -18.63
CA GLY A 198 4.03 -17.96 -17.51
C GLY A 198 2.65 -17.29 -17.52
N THR A 199 1.74 -17.82 -16.70
CA THR A 199 0.34 -17.38 -16.60
C THR A 199 0.07 -16.31 -15.53
N LEU A 200 1.03 -15.99 -14.67
CA LEU A 200 0.84 -14.96 -13.65
C LEU A 200 0.62 -13.58 -14.27
N GLY A 201 -0.47 -12.91 -13.87
CA GLY A 201 -0.78 -11.55 -14.33
C GLY A 201 0.14 -10.49 -13.71
N ARG A 202 0.29 -9.35 -14.39
CA ARG A 202 0.99 -8.19 -13.84
C ARG A 202 0.23 -7.66 -12.61
N ASN A 203 0.97 -7.35 -11.55
CA ASN A 203 0.49 -6.65 -10.36
C ASN A 203 -0.65 -7.37 -9.63
N THR A 204 -0.58 -8.72 -9.64
CA THR A 204 -1.60 -9.59 -9.03
C THR A 204 -1.56 -9.58 -7.50
N PHE A 205 -0.39 -9.32 -6.89
CA PHE A 205 -0.19 -9.35 -5.45
C PHE A 205 -0.07 -7.94 -4.87
N TYR A 206 -0.40 -7.79 -3.58
CA TYR A 206 -0.36 -6.51 -2.88
C TYR A 206 0.64 -6.56 -1.73
N GLY A 207 1.44 -5.51 -1.60
CA GLY A 207 2.36 -5.30 -0.50
C GLY A 207 1.63 -5.06 0.83
N PRO A 208 2.37 -4.94 1.94
CA PRO A 208 1.80 -4.53 3.21
C PRO A 208 1.14 -3.15 3.10
N GLY A 209 0.01 -2.99 3.78
CA GLY A 209 -0.64 -1.69 3.93
C GLY A 209 0.07 -0.82 4.94
N PHE A 210 -0.09 0.49 4.80
CA PHE A 210 0.45 1.46 5.73
C PHE A 210 -0.62 1.88 6.74
N HIS A 211 -0.22 2.03 8.00
CA HIS A 211 -1.10 2.55 9.04
C HIS A 211 -0.37 3.52 9.96
N SER A 212 -1.02 4.66 10.24
CA SER A 212 -0.57 5.70 11.16
C SER A 212 -1.67 5.95 12.18
N PHE A 213 -1.30 5.93 13.45
CA PHE A 213 -2.18 6.24 14.57
C PHE A 213 -1.52 7.29 15.44
N ASP A 214 -2.14 8.47 15.49
CA ASP A 214 -1.69 9.62 16.26
C ASP A 214 -2.78 9.97 17.26
N VAL A 215 -2.45 9.91 18.55
CA VAL A 215 -3.35 10.25 19.65
C VAL A 215 -2.71 11.32 20.50
N SER A 216 -3.42 12.40 20.74
CA SER A 216 -2.98 13.48 21.62
C SER A 216 -4.01 13.72 22.70
N LEU A 217 -3.56 13.79 23.94
CA LEU A 217 -4.38 14.26 25.05
C LEU A 217 -3.97 15.70 25.37
N ILE A 218 -4.93 16.61 25.24
CA ILE A 218 -4.77 18.04 25.51
C ILE A 218 -5.48 18.37 26.81
N LYS A 219 -4.88 19.24 27.62
CA LYS A 219 -5.54 19.84 28.76
C LYS A 219 -5.58 21.36 28.59
N ASP A 220 -6.79 21.91 28.51
CA ASP A 220 -7.06 23.34 28.49
C ASP A 220 -7.82 23.74 29.76
N THR A 221 -7.08 24.13 30.80
CA THR A 221 -7.67 24.62 32.05
C THR A 221 -7.29 26.08 32.26
N PRO A 222 -8.26 27.00 32.43
CA PRO A 222 -7.96 28.36 32.81
C PRO A 222 -7.36 28.37 34.22
N LEU A 223 -6.09 28.77 34.32
CA LEU A 223 -5.39 29.06 35.56
C LEU A 223 -5.56 30.54 35.85
N GLY A 224 -6.55 30.90 36.67
CA GLY A 224 -6.70 32.30 37.09
C GLY A 224 -7.87 32.55 38.03
N HIS A 225 -7.59 33.13 39.20
CA HIS A 225 -8.59 33.90 39.94
C HIS A 225 -8.78 35.25 39.24
N ARG A 226 -10.04 35.70 39.12
CA ARG A 226 -10.49 37.05 38.68
C ARG A 226 -9.36 38.00 38.24
N GLY A 227 -9.10 38.08 36.93
CA GLY A 227 -8.32 39.19 36.34
C GLY A 227 -7.42 38.82 35.17
N ALA A 228 -6.84 37.62 35.15
CA ALA A 228 -6.03 37.13 34.04
C ALA A 228 -6.11 35.60 34.00
N SER A 229 -6.73 35.05 32.95
CA SER A 229 -6.73 33.61 32.70
C SER A 229 -5.47 33.24 31.94
N GLU A 230 -4.55 32.53 32.57
CA GLU A 230 -3.41 31.90 31.91
C GLU A 230 -3.86 30.50 31.47
N ALA A 231 -3.78 30.18 30.18
CA ALA A 231 -4.07 28.85 29.67
C ALA A 231 -2.77 28.04 29.64
N ALA A 232 -2.72 26.91 30.35
CA ALA A 232 -1.60 25.98 30.27
C ALA A 232 -2.02 24.79 29.42
N THR A 233 -1.54 24.75 28.18
CA THR A 233 -1.73 23.61 27.27
C THR A 233 -0.64 22.57 27.53
N LEU A 234 -1.04 21.37 27.92
CA LEU A 234 -0.16 20.21 27.98
C LEU A 234 -0.60 19.22 26.90
N GLU A 235 0.33 18.83 26.02
CA GLU A 235 0.09 17.88 24.93
C GLU A 235 0.86 16.58 25.20
N PHE A 236 0.18 15.45 25.12
CA PHE A 236 0.80 14.12 25.20
C PHE A 236 0.60 13.36 23.90
N PRO A 237 1.46 13.57 22.87
CA PRO A 237 1.36 12.85 21.62
C PRO A 237 1.87 11.42 21.77
N VAL A 238 1.11 10.47 21.23
CA VAL A 238 1.53 9.09 21.00
C VAL A 238 1.34 8.81 19.52
N ALA A 239 2.45 8.68 18.80
CA ALA A 239 2.48 8.35 17.38
C ALA A 239 2.97 6.91 17.20
N GLY A 240 2.21 6.11 16.47
CA GLY A 240 2.59 4.76 16.07
C GLY A 240 2.38 4.61 14.56
N SER A 241 3.45 4.31 13.84
CA SER A 241 3.38 3.90 12.44
C SER A 241 3.96 2.49 12.30
N HIS A 242 3.25 1.61 11.59
CA HIS A 242 3.87 0.40 11.09
C HIS A 242 3.56 0.19 9.60
N GLY A 243 4.52 -0.43 8.93
CA GLY A 243 4.47 -0.82 7.52
C GLY A 243 5.07 -2.21 7.34
#